data_AF-A0A352PWV3-F1
#
_entry.id   AF-A0A352PWV3-F1
#
_cell.length_a   1.000
_cell.length_b   1.000
_cell.length_c   1.000
_cell.angle_alpha   90.00
_cell.angle_beta   90.00
_cell.angle_gamma   90.00
#
_symmetry.space_group_name_H-M   'P 1'
#
loop_
_entity.id
_entity.type
_entity.pdbx_description
1 polymer ?
#
loop_
_entity_poly.entity_id
_entity_poly.type
_entity_poly.pdbx_seq_one_letter_code
_entity_poly.pdbx_strand_id
1 'polypeptide(L)' 'QVDSSVGGKTGVDLPEGKNLLGTFQQAQAVYIDPQFLETLSDEQFTQGMAEVIKMAMLGDGDLWSYLETNSSR' A
#
# COMPACT_ATOMS: atom_id res chain seq x y z
N GLN A 1 0.65 -1.92 -4.72
CA GLN A 1 1.81 -2.81 -4.57
C GLN A 1 1.93 -3.29 -3.12
N VAL A 2 1.95 -2.40 -2.12
CA VAL A 2 2.24 -2.77 -0.72
C VAL A 2 1.03 -3.09 0.16
N ASP A 3 -0.18 -2.65 -0.19
CA ASP A 3 -1.39 -2.85 0.65
C ASP A 3 -2.53 -3.53 -0.12
N SER A 4 -3.22 -2.81 -0.99
CA SER A 4 -4.50 -3.26 -1.60
C SER A 4 -4.44 -4.58 -2.38
N SER A 5 -3.27 -4.94 -2.91
CA SER A 5 -3.08 -6.19 -3.68
C SER A 5 -2.84 -7.42 -2.80
N VAL A 6 -2.63 -7.26 -1.49
CA VAL A 6 -2.30 -8.34 -0.55
C VAL A 6 -3.43 -8.48 0.48
N GLY A 7 -3.84 -9.72 0.77
CA GLY A 7 -4.84 -10.02 1.82
C GLY A 7 -6.26 -10.34 1.33
N GLY A 8 -6.57 -10.08 0.05
CA GLY A 8 -7.80 -10.57 -0.60
C GLY A 8 -9.09 -9.81 -0.24
N LYS A 9 -8.99 -8.67 0.46
CA LYS A 9 -10.15 -7.79 0.67
C LYS A 9 -10.49 -7.04 -0.62
N THR A 10 -11.74 -7.12 -1.04
CA THR A 10 -12.29 -6.33 -2.16
C THR A 10 -13.44 -5.46 -1.66
N GLY A 11 -13.71 -4.34 -2.31
CA GLY A 11 -14.78 -3.44 -1.89
C GLY A 11 -15.13 -2.38 -2.92
N VAL A 12 -16.36 -1.87 -2.83
CA VAL A 12 -16.86 -0.70 -3.53
C VAL A 12 -17.50 0.27 -2.55
N ASP A 13 -17.52 1.54 -2.91
CA ASP A 13 -18.19 2.59 -2.16
C ASP A 13 -19.70 2.56 -2.41
N LEU A 14 -20.48 2.89 -1.39
CA LEU A 14 -21.91 3.16 -1.48
C LEU A 14 -22.17 4.64 -1.14
N PRO A 15 -23.32 5.23 -1.50
CA PRO A 15 -23.67 6.59 -1.11
C PRO A 15 -23.52 6.86 0.40
N GLU A 16 -23.71 5.82 1.23
CA GLU A 16 -23.65 5.88 2.68
C GLU A 16 -22.22 5.78 3.24
N GLY A 17 -21.22 5.37 2.45
CA GLY A 17 -19.84 5.30 2.93
C GLY A 17 -18.87 4.48 2.07
N LYS A 18 -17.59 4.55 2.47
CA LYS A 18 -16.48 3.93 1.76
C LYS A 18 -16.35 2.43 2.05
N ASN A 19 -16.07 1.64 1.02
CA ASN A 19 -15.78 0.21 1.09
C ASN A 19 -16.83 -0.63 1.86
N LEU A 20 -18.11 -0.27 1.76
CA LEU A 20 -19.19 -0.91 2.53
C LEU A 20 -19.69 -2.23 1.92
N LEU A 21 -19.54 -2.41 0.60
CA LEU A 21 -19.95 -3.64 -0.09
C LEU A 21 -18.72 -4.33 -0.68
N GLY A 22 -18.51 -5.61 -0.38
CA GLY A 22 -17.33 -6.33 -0.85
C GLY A 22 -17.29 -7.80 -0.45
N THR A 23 -16.19 -8.47 -0.81
CA THR A 23 -15.93 -9.88 -0.48
C THR A 23 -14.46 -10.10 -0.09
N PHE A 24 -14.19 -11.22 0.57
CA PHE A 24 -12.84 -11.73 0.75
C PHE A 24 -12.56 -12.79 -0.33
N GLN A 25 -11.81 -12.40 -1.36
CA GLN A 25 -11.47 -13.25 -2.50
C GLN A 25 -9.97 -13.14 -2.78
N GLN A 26 -9.26 -14.26 -2.70
CA GLN A 26 -7.82 -14.28 -2.98
C GLN A 26 -7.56 -14.24 -4.49
N ALA A 27 -6.60 -13.41 -4.89
CA ALA A 27 -6.05 -13.46 -6.25
C ALA A 27 -5.26 -14.76 -6.44
N GLN A 28 -5.24 -15.30 -7.66
CA GLN A 28 -4.43 -16.49 -7.97
C GLN A 28 -2.93 -16.21 -7.91
N ALA A 29 -2.53 -14.98 -8.24
CA ALA A 29 -1.17 -14.48 -8.12
C ALA A 29 -1.20 -12.95 -8.03
N VAL A 30 -0.15 -12.36 -7.45
CA VAL A 30 0.08 -10.92 -7.39
C VAL A 30 1.46 -10.65 -7.99
N TYR A 31 1.50 -9.93 -9.10
CA TYR A 31 2.75 -9.51 -9.74
C TYR A 31 3.01 -8.04 -9.41
N ILE A 32 4.20 -7.76 -8.88
CA ILE A 32 4.63 -6.42 -8.52
C ILE A 32 5.86 -6.09 -9.37
N ASP A 33 5.76 -5.03 -10.17
CA ASP A 33 6.87 -4.47 -10.92
C ASP A 33 7.15 -3.04 -10.44
N PRO A 34 8.28 -2.81 -9.74
CA PRO A 34 8.68 -1.50 -9.27
C PRO A 34 8.88 -0.46 -10.39
N GLN A 35 9.11 -0.87 -11.64
CA GLN A 35 9.30 0.07 -12.76
C GLN A 35 8.06 0.96 -12.98
N PHE A 36 6.85 0.48 -12.67
CA PHE A 36 5.65 1.30 -12.74
C PHE A 36 5.64 2.49 -11.76
N LEU A 37 6.48 2.47 -10.71
CA LEU A 37 6.60 3.58 -9.77
C LEU A 37 7.33 4.79 -10.38
N GLU A 38 8.12 4.58 -11.44
CA GLU A 38 8.90 5.64 -12.10
C GLU A 38 8.00 6.66 -12.81
N THR A 39 6.83 6.25 -13.28
CA THR A 39 5.87 7.13 -13.97
C THR A 39 4.84 7.77 -13.03
N LEU A 40 4.87 7.43 -11.75
CA LEU A 40 3.92 7.91 -10.76
C LEU A 40 4.26 9.34 -10.33
N SER A 41 3.26 10.19 -10.10
CA SER A 41 3.51 11.52 -9.53
C SER A 41 4.11 11.40 -8.12
N ASP A 42 4.87 12.41 -7.71
CA ASP A 42 5.44 12.46 -6.35
C ASP A 42 4.35 12.42 -5.27
N GLU A 43 3.20 13.04 -5.53
CA GLU A 43 2.06 13.02 -4.61
C GLU A 43 1.53 11.59 -4.41
N GLN A 44 1.30 10.85 -5.49
CA GLN A 44 0.79 9.48 -5.41
C GLN A 44 1.83 8.52 -4.81
N PHE A 45 3.11 8.72 -5.10
CA PHE A 45 4.18 7.95 -4.44
C PHE A 45 4.20 8.21 -2.94
N THR A 46 4.12 9.47 -2.53
CA THR A 46 4.07 9.87 -1.11
C THR A 46 2.85 9.30 -0.39
N GLN A 47 1.67 9.29 -1.03
CA GLN A 47 0.48 8.63 -0.49
C GLN A 47 0.71 7.14 -0.24
N GLY A 48 1.39 6.45 -1.16
CA GLY A 48 1.76 5.03 -0.99
C GLY A 48 2.75 4.80 0.15
N MET A 49 3.72 5.71 0.34
CA MET A 49 4.71 5.62 1.41
C MET A 49 4.10 5.69 2.81
N ALA A 50 2.94 6.33 2.98
CA ALA A 50 2.22 6.35 4.25
C ALA A 50 1.88 4.92 4.74
N GLU A 51 1.53 4.02 3.83
CA GLU A 51 1.26 2.61 4.17
C GLU A 51 2.54 1.85 4.56
N VAL A 52 3.67 2.18 3.93
CA VAL A 52 4.98 1.60 4.29
C VAL A 52 5.41 2.04 5.68
N ILE A 53 5.27 3.33 5.99
CA ILE A 53 5.55 3.90 7.31
C ILE A 53 4.64 3.27 8.38
N LYS A 54 3.34 3.11 8.08
CA LYS A 54 2.38 2.42 8.95
C LYS A 54 2.87 1.02 9.31
N MET A 55 3.33 0.23 8.33
CA MET A 55 3.85 -1.11 8.58
C MET A 55 5.09 -1.09 9.48
N ALA A 56 6.04 -0.18 9.22
CA ALA A 56 7.23 -0.01 10.04
C ALA A 56 6.87 0.29 11.51
N MET A 57 5.99 1.27 11.73
CA MET A 57 5.56 1.68 13.07
C MET A 57 4.80 0.60 13.84
N LEU A 58 4.09 -0.30 13.14
CA LEU A 58 3.27 -1.33 13.78
C LEU A 58 4.07 -2.56 14.25
N GLY A 59 5.28 -2.78 13.73
CA GLY A 59 6.03 -3.95 14.18
C GLY A 59 7.33 -4.27 13.45
N ASP A 60 7.86 -3.36 12.62
CA ASP A 60 9.12 -3.58 11.90
C ASP A 60 10.11 -2.45 12.17
N GLY A 61 10.89 -2.62 13.24
CA GLY A 61 11.89 -1.66 13.68
C GLY A 61 13.07 -1.53 12.73
N ASP A 62 13.43 -2.61 12.02
CA ASP A 62 14.50 -2.58 11.02
C ASP A 62 14.05 -1.75 9.80
N LEU A 63 12.80 -1.94 9.35
CA LEU A 63 12.20 -1.11 8.31
C LEU A 63 12.11 0.36 8.76
N TRP A 64 11.75 0.62 10.01
CA TRP A 64 11.72 1.99 10.54
C TRP A 64 13.09 2.67 10.44
N SER A 65 14.15 2.03 10.94
CA SER A 65 15.51 2.56 10.85
C SER A 65 16.01 2.71 9.42
N TYR A 66 15.62 1.79 8.53
CA TYR A 66 15.92 1.91 7.11
C TYR A 66 15.28 3.15 6.49
N LEU A 67 14.00 3.40 6.76
CA LEU A 67 13.27 4.56 6.22
C LEU A 67 13.83 5.89 6.74
N GLU A 68 14.22 5.98 8.03
CA GLU A 68 14.85 7.17 8.59
C GLU A 68 16.17 7.50 7.89
N THR A 69 16.96 6.46 7.57
CA THR A 69 18.26 6.60 6.91
C THR A 69 18.12 6.90 5.41
N ASN A 70 17.00 6.53 4.79
CA ASN A 70 16.76 6.60 3.35
C ASN A 70 15.50 7.43 3.03
N SER A 71 15.37 8.60 3.64
CA SER A 71 14.18 9.45 3.54
C SER A 71 14.14 10.36 2.31
N SER A 72 15.23 10.45 1.53
CA SER A 72 15.26 11.17 0.26
C SER A 72 14.82 10.26 -0.89
N ARG A 73 13.88 10.75 -1.71
CA ARG A 73 13.62 10.20 -3.05
C ARG A 73 14.64 10.74 -4.04
#